data_AF-A0A8J1VSM3-F1
#
_entry.id   AF-A0A8J1VSM3-F1
#
_cell.length_a   1.000
_cell.length_b   1.000
_cell.length_c   1.000
_cell.angle_alpha   90.00
_cell.angle_beta   90.00
_cell.angle_gamma   90.00
#
_symmetry.space_group_name_H-M   'P 1'
#
loop_
_entity.id
_entity.type
_entity.pdbx_description
1 polymer ?
#
loop_
_entity_poly.entity_id
_entity_poly.type
_entity_poly.pdbx_seq_one_letter_code
_entity_poly.pdbx_strand_id
1 'polypeptide(L)'
;MAKHFSDTIKLDTYVRTILLECVSLDKTSLIPVYLSMFLNASKRDMTVETMAQMGLMRSFYSPTLHEKHYPGNSTTGEKRLTLIRPSFMVALDRRLGALQVDDHVRQTYMISGQWKENRLALAVYLAKNNVPPLQLLGALRGRVRRVDKFSTPGESALEVLELRSRDAAKSFAQAVLASFDAPEAKDPRIEVALWRAESAREAVRWWVE
;
A
#
# COMPACT_ATOMS: atom_id res chain seq x y z
N MET A 1 -21.75 24.34 11.85
CA MET A 1 -20.65 23.34 11.94
C MET A 1 -19.27 23.98 12.16
N ALA A 2 -18.79 24.91 11.33
CA ALA A 2 -17.44 25.50 11.49
C ALA A 2 -17.17 26.20 12.84
N LYS A 3 -18.22 26.67 13.53
CA LYS A 3 -18.14 27.37 14.82
C LYS A 3 -17.73 26.47 16.01
N HIS A 4 -17.77 25.14 15.85
CA HIS A 4 -17.40 24.17 16.90
C HIS A 4 -15.97 23.61 16.77
N PHE A 5 -15.24 23.97 15.71
CA PHE A 5 -13.87 23.51 15.45
C PHE A 5 -12.93 24.72 15.42
N SER A 6 -12.93 25.51 16.50
CA SER A 6 -12.23 26.80 16.57
C SER A 6 -10.78 26.74 17.01
N ASP A 7 -10.33 25.62 17.55
CA ASP A 7 -9.15 25.60 18.39
C ASP A 7 -7.96 24.95 17.68
N THR A 8 -6.75 25.29 18.14
CA THR A 8 -5.42 25.06 17.54
C THR A 8 -4.97 23.60 17.52
N ILE A 9 -5.88 22.66 17.22
CA ILE A 9 -5.63 21.23 17.11
C ILE A 9 -5.54 20.89 15.61
N LYS A 10 -4.54 20.08 15.22
CA LYS A 10 -4.35 19.60 13.83
C LYS A 10 -5.63 18.98 13.22
N LEU A 11 -6.54 18.50 14.07
CA LEU A 11 -7.85 18.00 13.72
C LEU A 11 -8.78 19.10 13.19
N ASP A 12 -8.85 20.25 13.85
CA ASP A 12 -9.75 21.35 13.49
C ASP A 12 -9.33 21.99 12.16
N THR A 13 -8.03 22.18 11.95
CA THR A 13 -7.49 22.61 10.65
C THR A 13 -7.88 21.62 9.55
N TYR A 14 -7.77 20.32 9.81
CA TYR A 14 -8.12 19.27 8.86
C TYR A 14 -9.63 19.24 8.55
N VAL A 15 -10.48 19.30 9.57
CA VAL A 15 -11.95 19.37 9.42
C VAL A 15 -12.35 20.62 8.65
N ARG A 16 -11.73 21.77 8.94
CA ARG A 16 -11.95 23.01 8.19
C ARG A 16 -11.56 22.89 6.72
N THR A 17 -10.42 22.27 6.42
CA THR A 17 -10.00 22.02 5.04
C THR A 17 -11.00 21.16 4.29
N ILE A 18 -11.48 20.05 4.88
CA ILE A 18 -12.52 19.22 4.26
C ILE A 18 -13.81 20.00 4.05
N LEU A 19 -14.26 20.75 5.06
CA LEU A 19 -15.51 21.51 5.00
C LEU A 19 -15.44 22.57 3.90
N LEU A 20 -14.34 23.32 3.82
CA LEU A 20 -14.11 24.28 2.74
C LEU A 20 -14.09 23.58 1.39
N GLU A 21 -13.39 22.45 1.27
CA GLU A 21 -13.29 21.69 0.02
C GLU A 21 -14.65 21.16 -0.46
N CYS A 22 -15.43 20.53 0.42
CA CYS A 22 -16.73 19.96 0.08
C CYS A 22 -17.75 21.06 -0.27
N VAL A 23 -17.65 22.23 0.36
CA VAL A 23 -18.48 23.39 0.02
C VAL A 23 -18.04 24.00 -1.31
N SER A 24 -16.74 24.14 -1.58
CA SER A 24 -16.24 24.65 -2.86
C SER A 24 -16.56 23.75 -4.06
N LEU A 25 -16.74 22.44 -3.83
CA LEU A 25 -17.07 21.47 -4.87
C LEU A 25 -18.59 21.18 -4.97
N ASP A 26 -19.42 21.84 -4.15
CA ASP A 26 -20.85 21.54 -3.99
C ASP A 26 -21.15 20.05 -3.74
N LYS A 27 -20.30 19.41 -2.91
CA LYS A 27 -20.32 17.98 -2.60
C LYS A 27 -20.32 17.74 -1.09
N THR A 28 -21.27 18.34 -0.41
CA THR A 28 -21.40 18.22 1.06
C THR A 28 -21.67 16.78 1.52
N SER A 29 -22.23 15.93 0.66
CA SER A 29 -22.41 14.49 0.91
C SER A 29 -21.11 13.72 1.11
N LEU A 30 -19.96 14.28 0.72
CA LEU A 30 -18.64 13.66 0.92
C LEU A 30 -18.04 13.96 2.30
N ILE A 31 -18.57 14.94 3.05
CA ILE A 31 -18.05 15.28 4.38
C ILE A 31 -18.01 14.06 5.31
N PRO A 32 -19.09 13.24 5.44
CA PRO A 32 -19.04 12.04 6.27
C PRO A 32 -18.00 11.02 5.80
N VAL A 33 -17.75 10.94 4.49
CA VAL A 33 -16.79 10.00 3.88
C VAL A 33 -15.36 10.40 4.22
N TYR A 34 -15.00 11.67 4.02
CA TYR A 34 -13.69 12.22 4.41
C TYR A 34 -13.42 12.10 5.91
N LEU A 35 -14.41 12.47 6.74
CA LEU A 35 -14.29 12.36 8.20
C LEU A 35 -14.16 10.90 8.63
N SER A 36 -14.93 9.98 8.05
CA SER A 36 -14.83 8.55 8.37
C SER A 36 -13.47 7.98 8.01
N MET A 37 -12.94 8.30 6.82
CA MET A 37 -11.59 7.88 6.42
C MET A 37 -10.52 8.42 7.36
N PHE A 38 -10.60 9.69 7.72
CA PHE A 38 -9.63 10.27 8.64
C PHE A 38 -9.73 9.70 10.06
N LEU A 39 -10.94 9.56 10.59
CA LEU A 39 -11.17 9.01 11.92
C LEU A 39 -10.68 7.57 11.97
N ASN A 40 -10.95 6.78 10.94
CA ASN A 40 -10.45 5.41 10.84
C ASN A 40 -8.92 5.38 10.74
N ALA A 41 -8.30 6.24 9.92
CA ALA A 41 -6.84 6.37 9.84
C ALA A 41 -6.20 6.89 11.14
N SER A 42 -6.99 7.50 12.03
CA SER A 42 -6.54 7.98 13.34
C SER A 42 -6.70 6.94 14.45
N LYS A 43 -7.48 5.88 14.23
CA LYS A 43 -7.64 4.79 15.20
C LYS A 43 -6.42 3.88 15.18
N ARG A 44 -5.97 3.46 16.36
CA ARG A 44 -4.93 2.42 16.51
C ARG A 44 -5.46 1.03 16.13
N ASP A 45 -6.78 0.82 16.25
CA ASP A 45 -7.45 -0.44 15.93
C ASP A 45 -8.30 -0.28 14.66
N MET A 46 -7.63 -0.17 13.51
CA MET A 46 -8.31 -0.20 12.22
C MET A 46 -8.63 -1.64 11.82
N THR A 47 -9.87 -1.87 11.36
CA THR A 47 -10.26 -3.19 10.85
C THR A 47 -9.61 -3.49 9.50
N VAL A 48 -9.42 -4.78 9.19
CA VAL A 48 -8.87 -5.23 7.90
C VAL A 48 -9.75 -4.76 6.74
N GLU A 49 -11.07 -4.75 6.91
CA GLU A 49 -12.00 -4.26 5.90
C GLU A 49 -11.78 -2.78 5.60
N THR A 50 -11.61 -1.95 6.63
CA THR A 50 -11.33 -0.53 6.46
C THR A 50 -9.99 -0.28 5.76
N MET A 51 -8.97 -1.09 6.05
CA MET A 51 -7.70 -1.05 5.31
C MET A 51 -7.88 -1.40 3.84
N ALA A 52 -8.65 -2.46 3.55
CA ALA A 52 -8.91 -2.88 2.18
C ALA A 52 -9.66 -1.79 1.40
N GLN A 53 -10.65 -1.15 2.03
CA GLN A 53 -11.35 0.00 1.45
C GLN A 53 -10.40 1.17 1.17
N MET A 54 -9.52 1.53 2.11
CA MET A 54 -8.52 2.58 1.89
C MET A 54 -7.54 2.22 0.77
N GLY A 55 -7.09 0.95 0.71
CA GLY A 55 -6.24 0.43 -0.35
C GLY A 55 -6.90 0.50 -1.72
N LEU A 56 -8.19 0.12 -1.80
CA LEU A 56 -9.00 0.23 -3.00
C LEU A 56 -9.12 1.69 -3.44
N MET A 57 -9.41 2.61 -2.52
CA MET A 57 -9.52 4.02 -2.84
C MET A 57 -8.19 4.59 -3.35
N ARG A 58 -7.07 4.19 -2.75
CA ARG A 58 -5.74 4.58 -3.22
C ARG A 58 -5.45 4.06 -4.62
N SER A 59 -5.78 2.81 -4.91
CA SER A 59 -5.63 2.23 -6.24
C SER A 59 -6.55 2.95 -7.25
N PHE A 60 -7.81 3.16 -6.89
CA PHE A 60 -8.81 3.81 -7.74
C PHE A 60 -8.42 5.24 -8.11
N TYR A 61 -7.95 6.04 -7.15
CA TYR A 61 -7.48 7.42 -7.38
C TYR A 61 -6.01 7.50 -7.81
N SER A 62 -5.38 6.37 -8.15
CA SER A 62 -4.04 6.41 -8.74
C SER A 62 -4.10 7.14 -10.09
N PRO A 63 -3.09 7.96 -10.43
CA PRO A 63 -3.07 8.68 -11.70
C PRO A 63 -3.23 7.74 -12.91
N THR A 64 -2.68 6.53 -12.82
CA THR A 64 -2.73 5.51 -13.88
C THR A 64 -4.14 4.98 -14.15
N LEU A 65 -4.97 4.76 -13.12
CA LEU A 65 -6.32 4.24 -13.28
C LEU A 65 -7.36 5.36 -13.43
N HIS A 66 -7.33 6.36 -12.55
CA HIS A 66 -8.34 7.41 -12.55
C HIS A 66 -8.28 8.29 -13.81
N GLU A 67 -7.09 8.79 -14.17
CA GLU A 67 -6.97 9.71 -15.31
C GLU A 67 -7.22 9.02 -16.65
N LYS A 68 -6.97 7.70 -16.72
CA LYS A 68 -7.11 6.89 -17.94
C LYS A 68 -8.54 6.41 -18.19
N HIS A 69 -9.26 5.99 -17.15
CA HIS A 69 -10.60 5.40 -17.28
C HIS A 69 -11.73 6.40 -17.01
N TYR A 70 -11.40 7.56 -16.42
CA TYR A 70 -12.33 8.68 -16.27
C TYR A 70 -11.82 9.95 -16.99
N PRO A 71 -11.44 9.87 -18.29
CA PRO A 71 -11.21 11.08 -19.06
C PRO A 71 -12.52 11.89 -19.06
N GLY A 72 -12.41 13.21 -18.95
CA GLY A 72 -13.59 14.07 -18.98
C GLY A 72 -14.34 13.84 -20.29
N ASN A 73 -15.56 13.29 -20.23
CA ASN A 73 -16.46 13.15 -21.38
C ASN A 73 -17.00 14.51 -21.89
N SER A 74 -16.24 15.60 -21.78
CA SER A 74 -16.65 16.90 -22.28
C SER A 74 -15.80 17.26 -23.49
N THR A 75 -16.49 17.53 -24.60
CA THR A 75 -15.98 18.17 -25.82
C THR A 75 -15.31 19.53 -25.56
N THR A 76 -15.32 20.02 -24.32
CA THR A 76 -14.72 21.26 -23.83
C THR A 76 -13.45 21.08 -22.98
N GLY A 77 -12.89 19.87 -22.84
CA GLY A 77 -11.59 19.68 -22.17
C GLY A 77 -11.60 19.84 -20.65
N GLU A 78 -12.77 19.86 -20.02
CA GLU A 78 -12.89 19.90 -18.57
C GLU A 78 -12.70 18.50 -17.98
N LYS A 79 -11.55 18.28 -17.34
CA LYS A 79 -11.28 17.05 -16.57
C LYS A 79 -12.35 16.89 -15.50
N ARG A 80 -12.99 15.70 -15.44
CA ARG A 80 -13.88 15.35 -14.31
C ARG A 80 -13.09 15.48 -13.01
N LEU A 81 -13.50 16.41 -12.15
CA LEU A 81 -12.86 16.62 -10.86
C LEU A 81 -12.98 15.35 -10.03
N THR A 82 -11.84 14.84 -9.54
CA THR A 82 -11.83 13.69 -8.63
C THR A 82 -12.75 13.99 -7.44
N LEU A 83 -13.58 13.02 -7.05
CA LEU A 83 -14.41 13.16 -5.86
C LEU A 83 -13.55 13.34 -4.61
N ILE A 84 -12.37 12.71 -4.60
CA ILE A 84 -11.39 12.84 -3.54
C ILE A 84 -10.09 13.39 -4.09
N ARG A 85 -9.53 14.41 -3.45
CA ARG A 85 -8.27 15.01 -3.91
C ARG A 85 -7.07 14.10 -3.65
N PRO A 86 -6.11 14.03 -4.59
CA PRO A 86 -4.86 13.30 -4.38
C PRO A 86 -4.06 13.77 -3.15
N SER A 87 -4.12 15.06 -2.81
CA SER A 87 -3.46 15.61 -1.61
C SER A 87 -3.97 15.00 -0.31
N PHE A 88 -5.27 14.68 -0.23
CA PHE A 88 -5.84 13.98 0.91
C PHE A 88 -5.32 12.55 1.01
N MET A 89 -5.28 11.83 -0.11
CA MET A 89 -4.74 10.47 -0.17
C MET A 89 -3.26 10.44 0.27
N VAL A 90 -2.46 11.41 -0.15
CA VAL A 90 -1.06 11.56 0.28
C VAL A 90 -0.96 11.83 1.79
N ALA A 91 -1.84 12.66 2.35
CA ALA A 91 -1.85 12.94 3.78
C ALA A 91 -2.25 11.69 4.60
N LEU A 92 -3.22 10.91 4.10
CA LEU A 92 -3.66 9.66 4.70
C LEU A 92 -2.55 8.59 4.65
N ASP A 93 -1.87 8.44 3.51
CA ASP A 93 -0.72 7.55 3.34
C ASP A 93 0.42 7.90 4.31
N ARG A 94 0.74 9.19 4.48
CA ARG A 94 1.76 9.64 5.45
C ARG A 94 1.41 9.24 6.88
N ARG A 95 0.12 9.28 7.23
CA ARG A 95 -0.35 8.97 8.58
C ARG A 95 -0.37 7.48 8.85
N LEU A 96 -0.85 6.67 7.90
CA LEU A 96 -0.75 5.21 7.98
C LEU A 96 0.71 4.76 8.02
N GLY A 97 1.57 5.40 7.22
CA GLY A 97 3.00 5.12 7.17
C GLY A 97 3.79 5.54 8.42
N ALA A 98 3.17 6.24 9.39
CA ALA A 98 3.76 6.56 10.68
C ALA A 98 3.66 5.42 11.70
N LEU A 99 2.88 4.37 11.41
CA LEU A 99 2.85 3.16 12.21
C LEU A 99 4.19 2.43 12.08
N GLN A 100 4.94 2.40 13.17
CA GLN A 100 6.19 1.65 13.28
C GLN A 100 5.87 0.18 13.59
N VAL A 101 6.61 -0.71 12.95
CA VAL A 101 6.57 -2.16 13.22
C VAL A 101 7.89 -2.54 13.82
N ASP A 102 7.84 -3.21 14.98
CA ASP A 102 9.04 -3.71 15.63
C ASP A 102 9.74 -4.73 14.74
N ASP A 103 11.07 -4.65 14.69
CA ASP A 103 11.91 -5.52 13.86
C ASP A 103 11.70 -7.00 14.15
N HIS A 104 11.49 -7.33 15.42
CA HIS A 104 11.21 -8.69 15.85
C HIS A 104 9.90 -9.23 15.26
N VAL A 105 8.86 -8.41 15.17
CA VAL A 105 7.56 -8.78 14.58
C VAL A 105 7.73 -8.97 13.07
N ARG A 106 8.48 -8.08 12.40
CA ARG A 106 8.80 -8.21 10.96
C ARG A 106 9.56 -9.50 10.67
N GLN A 107 10.61 -9.76 11.44
CA GLN A 107 11.43 -10.95 11.31
C GLN A 107 10.62 -12.22 11.55
N THR A 108 9.83 -12.25 12.63
CA THR A 108 8.97 -13.40 12.95
C THR A 108 8.00 -13.71 11.82
N TYR A 109 7.39 -12.68 11.21
CA TYR A 109 6.53 -12.86 10.04
C TYR A 109 7.30 -13.40 8.82
N MET A 110 8.45 -12.81 8.46
CA MET A 110 9.22 -13.26 7.29
C MET A 110 9.81 -14.66 7.45
N ILE A 111 10.14 -15.07 8.69
CA ILE A 111 10.72 -16.39 8.97
C ILE A 111 9.64 -17.44 9.17
N SER A 112 8.54 -17.15 9.86
CA SER A 112 7.58 -18.17 10.30
C SER A 112 6.16 -17.99 9.72
N GLY A 113 5.87 -16.84 9.12
CA GLY A 113 4.53 -16.50 8.65
C GLY A 113 3.53 -16.21 9.77
N GLN A 114 3.98 -16.10 11.02
CA GLN A 114 3.09 -15.87 12.15
C GLN A 114 2.64 -14.41 12.24
N TRP A 115 1.35 -14.22 12.55
CA TRP A 115 0.70 -12.90 12.65
C TRP A 115 0.07 -12.70 14.04
N LYS A 116 0.92 -12.64 15.07
CA LYS A 116 0.48 -12.67 16.48
C LYS A 116 0.33 -11.27 17.08
N GLU A 117 1.31 -10.40 16.89
CA GLU A 117 1.38 -9.07 17.50
C GLU A 117 1.36 -7.96 16.45
N ASN A 118 0.92 -6.76 16.87
CA ASN A 118 0.92 -5.53 16.07
C ASN A 118 0.43 -5.73 14.60
N ARG A 119 -0.73 -6.41 14.46
CA ARG A 119 -1.21 -6.89 13.16
C ARG A 119 -1.41 -5.77 12.15
N LEU A 120 -1.91 -4.63 12.62
CA LEU A 120 -2.20 -3.47 11.78
C LEU A 120 -0.93 -2.85 11.21
N ALA A 121 0.05 -2.54 12.06
CA ALA A 121 1.29 -1.94 11.59
C ALA A 121 2.02 -2.90 10.64
N LEU A 122 2.02 -4.21 10.95
CA LEU A 122 2.58 -5.21 10.06
C LEU A 122 1.84 -5.24 8.70
N ALA A 123 0.51 -5.22 8.68
CA ALA A 123 -0.28 -5.15 7.44
C ALA A 123 0.11 -3.93 6.59
N VAL A 124 0.22 -2.77 7.22
CA VAL A 124 0.62 -1.52 6.55
C VAL A 124 2.05 -1.63 6.01
N TYR A 125 2.97 -2.20 6.79
CA TYR A 125 4.34 -2.45 6.34
C TYR A 125 4.37 -3.37 5.12
N LEU A 126 3.66 -4.50 5.15
CA LEU A 126 3.62 -5.46 4.05
C LEU A 126 3.08 -4.82 2.77
N ALA A 127 1.98 -4.07 2.88
CA ALA A 127 1.37 -3.37 1.77
C ALA A 127 2.28 -2.27 1.19
N LYS A 128 2.90 -1.45 2.06
CA LYS A 128 3.79 -0.35 1.65
C LYS A 128 5.04 -0.84 0.92
N ASN A 129 5.56 -1.99 1.34
CA ASN A 129 6.77 -2.58 0.78
C ASN A 129 6.49 -3.57 -0.37
N ASN A 130 5.21 -3.80 -0.72
CA ASN A 130 4.78 -4.80 -1.69
C ASN A 130 5.37 -6.19 -1.38
N VAL A 131 5.32 -6.58 -0.11
CA VAL A 131 5.83 -7.88 0.31
C VAL A 131 4.95 -8.98 -0.31
N PRO A 132 5.55 -10.03 -0.91
CA PRO A 132 4.80 -11.12 -1.50
C PRO A 132 3.88 -11.85 -0.51
N PRO A 133 2.83 -12.53 -1.00
CA PRO A 133 1.98 -13.36 -0.17
C PRO A 133 2.77 -14.50 0.49
N LEU A 134 2.30 -14.95 1.65
CA LEU A 134 3.01 -15.89 2.52
C LEU A 134 3.43 -17.19 1.81
N GLN A 135 2.59 -17.72 0.92
CA GLN A 135 2.89 -18.92 0.16
C GLN A 135 4.13 -18.74 -0.72
N LEU A 136 4.25 -17.59 -1.38
CA LEU A 136 5.42 -17.25 -2.21
C LEU A 136 6.65 -17.02 -1.34
N LEU A 137 6.52 -16.32 -0.20
CA LEU A 137 7.63 -16.14 0.75
C LEU A 137 8.18 -17.49 1.24
N GLY A 138 7.32 -18.44 1.58
CA GLY A 138 7.74 -19.78 1.99
C GLY A 138 8.51 -20.52 0.89
N ALA A 139 8.06 -20.40 -0.37
CA ALA A 139 8.74 -20.99 -1.52
C ALA A 139 10.09 -20.32 -1.80
N LEU A 140 10.16 -18.99 -1.74
CA LEU A 140 11.39 -18.21 -1.93
C LEU A 140 12.41 -18.53 -0.84
N ARG A 141 12.00 -18.52 0.44
CA ARG A 141 12.83 -18.94 1.58
C ARG A 141 13.40 -20.35 1.37
N GLY A 142 12.56 -21.29 0.94
CA GLY A 142 12.98 -22.66 0.66
C GLY A 142 14.02 -22.76 -0.47
N ARG A 143 13.95 -21.90 -1.49
CA ARG A 143 14.93 -21.84 -2.58
C ARG A 143 16.23 -21.16 -2.14
N VAL A 144 16.14 -20.03 -1.45
CA VAL A 144 17.30 -19.28 -0.93
C VAL A 144 18.16 -20.18 -0.02
N ARG A 145 17.53 -20.86 0.94
CA ARG A 145 18.22 -21.81 1.84
C ARG A 145 18.86 -23.02 1.14
N ARG A 146 18.39 -23.40 -0.05
CA ARG A 146 19.03 -24.48 -0.81
C ARG A 146 20.27 -23.99 -1.52
N VAL A 147 20.25 -22.78 -2.06
CA VAL A 147 21.40 -22.18 -2.77
C VAL A 147 22.55 -21.89 -1.81
N ASP A 148 22.22 -21.34 -0.64
CA ASP A 148 23.21 -21.01 0.39
C ASP A 148 23.98 -22.23 0.93
N LYS A 149 23.32 -23.39 1.06
CA LYS A 149 23.99 -24.65 1.47
C LYS A 149 25.16 -25.07 0.57
N PHE A 150 25.26 -24.54 -0.64
CA PHE A 150 26.32 -24.88 -1.61
C PHE A 150 27.27 -23.71 -1.90
N SER A 151 27.16 -22.57 -1.22
CA SER A 151 27.99 -21.39 -1.49
C SER A 151 28.31 -20.64 -0.19
N THR A 152 29.58 -20.32 0.06
CA THR A 152 29.95 -19.45 1.19
C THR A 152 29.28 -18.08 1.01
N PRO A 153 28.50 -17.60 1.99
CA PRO A 153 27.76 -16.35 1.83
C PRO A 153 28.72 -15.16 1.91
N GLY A 154 29.12 -14.66 0.74
CA GLY A 154 29.67 -13.32 0.58
C GLY A 154 28.56 -12.29 0.34
N GLU A 155 28.85 -11.00 0.52
CA GLU A 155 27.89 -9.91 0.25
C GLU A 155 27.34 -9.96 -1.19
N SER A 156 28.17 -10.36 -2.15
CA SER A 156 27.76 -10.55 -3.55
C SER A 156 26.74 -11.67 -3.75
N ALA A 157 26.77 -12.72 -2.91
CA ALA A 157 25.78 -13.80 -2.98
C ALA A 157 24.41 -13.32 -2.49
N LEU A 158 24.37 -12.49 -1.45
CA LEU A 158 23.14 -11.90 -0.93
C LEU A 158 22.48 -10.97 -1.95
N GLU A 159 23.25 -10.15 -2.67
CA GLU A 159 22.72 -9.28 -3.74
C GLU A 159 22.10 -10.09 -4.88
N VAL A 160 22.76 -11.18 -5.31
CA VAL A 160 22.23 -12.06 -6.36
C VAL A 160 20.93 -12.75 -5.89
N LEU A 161 20.88 -13.18 -4.63
CA LEU A 161 19.68 -13.79 -4.04
C LEU A 161 18.54 -12.78 -3.89
N GLU A 162 18.84 -11.54 -3.51
CA GLU A 162 17.89 -10.43 -3.47
C GLU A 162 17.26 -10.21 -4.85
N LEU A 163 18.09 -10.02 -5.89
CA LEU A 163 17.65 -9.75 -7.25
C LEU A 163 16.77 -10.88 -7.78
N ARG A 164 17.21 -12.13 -7.65
CA ARG A 164 16.45 -13.31 -8.10
C ARG A 164 15.11 -13.45 -7.36
N SER A 165 15.08 -13.15 -6.06
CA SER A 165 13.85 -13.23 -5.27
C SER A 165 12.83 -12.17 -5.71
N ARG A 166 13.31 -10.95 -6.01
CA ARG A 166 12.47 -9.86 -6.51
C ARG A 166 11.95 -10.13 -7.92
N ASP A 167 12.77 -10.68 -8.80
CA ASP A 167 12.35 -11.07 -10.15
C ASP A 167 11.30 -12.18 -10.10
N ALA A 168 11.49 -13.20 -9.26
CA ALA A 168 10.50 -14.26 -9.05
C ALA A 168 9.17 -13.73 -8.49
N ALA A 169 9.23 -12.79 -7.53
CA ALA A 169 8.05 -12.11 -7.01
C ALA A 169 7.31 -11.29 -8.08
N LYS A 170 8.05 -10.57 -8.93
CA LYS A 170 7.50 -9.83 -10.06
C LYS A 170 6.81 -10.75 -11.06
N SER A 171 7.47 -11.82 -11.49
CA SER A 171 6.89 -12.80 -12.43
C SER A 171 5.65 -13.46 -11.86
N PHE A 172 5.64 -13.79 -10.56
CA PHE A 172 4.45 -14.34 -9.90
C PHE A 172 3.29 -13.34 -9.94
N ALA A 173 3.53 -12.08 -9.57
CA ALA A 173 2.48 -11.07 -9.56
C ALA A 173 1.94 -10.77 -10.97
N GLN A 174 2.80 -10.80 -12.00
CA GLN A 174 2.37 -10.73 -13.40
C GLN A 174 1.52 -11.93 -13.82
N ALA A 175 1.90 -13.14 -13.42
CA ALA A 175 1.13 -14.35 -13.72
C ALA A 175 -0.25 -14.34 -13.04
N VAL A 176 -0.31 -13.87 -11.79
CA VAL A 176 -1.58 -13.69 -11.06
C VAL A 176 -2.46 -12.67 -11.78
N LEU A 177 -1.92 -11.52 -12.20
CA LEU A 177 -2.69 -10.55 -12.97
C LEU A 177 -3.20 -11.14 -14.29
N ALA A 178 -2.35 -11.85 -15.03
CA ALA A 178 -2.72 -12.50 -16.28
C ALA A 178 -3.81 -13.58 -16.12
N SER A 179 -4.00 -14.14 -14.92
CA SER A 179 -5.04 -15.13 -14.64
C SER A 179 -6.45 -14.53 -14.53
N PHE A 180 -6.58 -13.21 -14.41
CA PHE A 180 -7.88 -12.56 -14.41
C PHE A 180 -8.36 -12.34 -15.85
N ASP A 181 -9.60 -12.73 -16.14
CA ASP A 181 -10.23 -12.61 -17.47
C ASP A 181 -10.54 -11.16 -17.88
N ALA A 182 -10.26 -10.19 -17.00
CA ALA A 182 -10.46 -8.78 -17.30
C ALA A 182 -9.53 -8.35 -18.46
N PRO A 183 -10.05 -7.71 -19.52
CA PRO A 183 -9.23 -7.21 -20.63
C PRO A 183 -8.16 -6.22 -20.16
N GLU A 184 -8.42 -5.54 -19.04
CA GLU A 184 -7.52 -4.61 -18.36
C GLU A 184 -6.29 -5.32 -17.79
N ALA A 185 -6.43 -6.54 -17.26
CA ALA A 185 -5.32 -7.29 -16.66
C ALA A 185 -4.26 -7.74 -17.68
N LYS A 186 -4.60 -7.65 -18.97
CA LYS A 186 -3.70 -7.92 -20.11
C LYS A 186 -3.04 -6.66 -20.67
N ASP A 187 -3.33 -5.48 -20.11
CA ASP A 187 -2.70 -4.24 -20.55
C ASP A 187 -1.23 -4.19 -20.04
N PRO A 188 -0.24 -4.17 -20.94
CA PRO A 188 1.19 -4.15 -20.57
C PRO A 188 1.61 -2.88 -19.82
N ARG A 189 0.73 -1.87 -19.73
CA ARG A 189 0.96 -0.62 -19.01
C ARG A 189 0.54 -0.68 -17.53
N ILE A 190 -0.13 -1.75 -17.09
CA ILE A 190 -0.39 -1.95 -15.65
C ILE A 190 0.92 -2.37 -15.00
N GLU A 191 1.60 -1.39 -14.41
CA GLU A 191 2.82 -1.64 -13.64
C GLU A 191 2.48 -2.43 -12.38
N VAL A 192 3.05 -3.63 -12.30
CA VAL A 192 2.97 -4.46 -11.10
C VAL A 192 3.86 -3.86 -10.03
N ALA A 193 3.28 -3.58 -8.87
CA ALA A 193 4.01 -3.02 -7.75
C ALA A 193 5.15 -3.97 -7.32
N LEU A 194 6.39 -3.50 -7.43
CA LEU A 194 7.57 -4.31 -7.15
C LEU A 194 7.84 -4.40 -5.66
N TRP A 195 8.26 -5.58 -5.21
CA TRP A 195 8.80 -5.77 -3.86
C TRP A 195 10.03 -4.87 -3.67
N ARG A 196 9.99 -4.00 -2.64
CA ARG A 196 11.04 -3.02 -2.37
C ARG A 196 12.36 -3.69 -2.00
N ALA A 197 13.45 -3.18 -2.56
CA ALA A 197 14.81 -3.68 -2.39
C ALA A 197 15.22 -3.87 -0.93
N GLU A 198 15.01 -2.84 -0.10
CA GLU A 198 15.36 -2.86 1.33
C GLU A 198 14.67 -4.02 2.06
N SER A 199 13.35 -4.15 1.92
CA SER A 199 12.59 -5.23 2.56
C SER A 199 12.93 -6.62 2.02
N ALA A 200 13.31 -6.73 0.74
CA ALA A 200 13.74 -7.99 0.15
C ALA A 200 15.11 -8.41 0.68
N ARG A 201 16.03 -7.45 0.81
CA ARG A 201 17.37 -7.66 1.38
C ARG A 201 17.30 -8.09 2.85
N GLU A 202 16.48 -7.39 3.66
CA GLU A 202 16.22 -7.78 5.05
C GLU A 202 15.70 -9.22 5.13
N ALA A 203 14.70 -9.57 4.32
CA ALA A 203 14.13 -10.91 4.31
C ALA A 203 15.15 -11.98 3.90
N VAL A 204 15.94 -11.75 2.84
CA VAL A 204 16.98 -12.69 2.39
C VAL A 204 18.04 -12.88 3.47
N ARG A 205 18.47 -11.79 4.13
CA ARG A 205 19.41 -11.86 5.25
C ARG A 205 18.88 -12.76 6.37
N TRP A 206 17.63 -12.58 6.79
CA TRP A 206 17.00 -13.41 7.82
C TRP A 206 16.76 -14.87 7.40
N TRP A 207 16.80 -15.18 6.12
CA TRP A 207 16.63 -16.55 5.62
C TRP A 207 17.93 -17.33 5.56
N VAL A 208 19.05 -16.62 5.43
CA VAL A 208 20.43 -17.13 5.36
C VAL A 208 21.04 -17.24 6.76
N GLU A 209 20.74 -16.30 7.66
CA GLU A 209 21.00 -16.42 9.11
C GLU A 209 20.25 -17.63 9.73
#